data_AF-A0AAN6TD96-F1
#
_entry.id   AF-A0AAN6TD96-F1
#
_cell.length_a   1.000
_cell.length_b   1.000
_cell.length_c   1.000
_cell.angle_alpha   90.00
_cell.angle_beta   90.00
_cell.angle_gamma   90.00
#
_symmetry.space_group_name_H-M   'P 1'
#
loop_
_entity.id
_entity.type
_entity.pdbx_description
1 polymer ?
#
loop_
_entity_poly.entity_id
_entity_poly.type
_entity_poly.pdbx_seq_one_letter_code
_entity_poly.pdbx_strand_id
1 'polypeptide(L)'
;MMAQPVPHQTTDKRRVKVYELRHNDWFDRGTGFCFASFVAVEEGQPKEPRVFVESEDQPERLLLETKIVKDDGFQKQQGAFLPSPPYSCPFLMSF
;
A
#
# COMPACT_ATOMS: atom_id res chain seq x y z
N MET A 1 -25.33 -31.40 10.46
CA MET A 1 -24.87 -30.22 9.70
C MET A 1 -23.41 -30.45 9.34
N MET A 2 -23.05 -30.46 8.06
CA MET A 2 -21.65 -30.56 7.62
C MET A 2 -21.18 -29.15 7.26
N ALA A 3 -20.21 -28.61 8.00
CA ALA A 3 -19.54 -27.37 7.63
C ALA A 3 -18.63 -27.65 6.44
N GLN A 4 -18.97 -27.10 5.27
CA GLN A 4 -18.10 -27.14 4.11
C GLN A 4 -16.82 -26.34 4.41
N PRO A 5 -15.62 -26.86 4.07
CA PRO A 5 -14.40 -26.07 4.14
C PRO A 5 -14.52 -24.91 3.15
N VAL A 6 -14.52 -23.68 3.68
CA VAL A 6 -14.44 -22.47 2.87
C VAL A 6 -13.13 -22.58 2.07
N PRO A 7 -13.17 -22.48 0.73
CA PRO A 7 -11.95 -22.51 -0.06
C PRO A 7 -11.03 -21.41 0.45
N HIS A 8 -9.77 -21.73 0.75
CA HIS A 8 -8.75 -20.74 1.10
C HIS A 8 -8.50 -19.88 -0.15
N GLN A 9 -9.27 -18.82 -0.29
CA GLN A 9 -9.19 -17.90 -1.42
C GLN A 9 -7.96 -17.00 -1.20
N THR A 10 -6.88 -17.30 -1.92
CA THR A 10 -5.74 -16.38 -2.19
C THR A 10 -5.17 -15.63 -0.97
N THR A 11 -4.47 -16.33 -0.08
CA THR A 11 -3.83 -15.77 1.13
C THR A 11 -2.57 -14.93 0.90
N ASP A 12 -2.10 -14.73 -0.34
CA ASP A 12 -0.84 -14.01 -0.61
C ASP A 12 -0.99 -12.48 -0.70
N LYS A 13 -2.21 -11.97 -0.84
CA LYS A 13 -2.47 -10.53 -0.90
C LYS A 13 -2.54 -9.97 0.52
N ARG A 14 -1.58 -9.12 0.89
CA ARG A 14 -1.58 -8.44 2.19
C ARG A 14 -2.65 -7.37 2.21
N ARG A 15 -3.72 -7.57 2.98
CA ARG A 15 -4.73 -6.54 3.23
C ARG A 15 -4.13 -5.44 4.10
N VAL A 16 -4.29 -4.19 3.69
CA VAL A 16 -3.72 -3.01 4.34
C VAL A 16 -4.74 -1.89 4.40
N LYS A 17 -4.63 -1.05 5.42
CA LYS A 17 -5.32 0.24 5.50
C LYS A 17 -4.37 1.36 5.11
N VAL A 18 -4.79 2.21 4.16
CA VAL A 18 -3.96 3.32 3.63
C VAL A 18 -4.42 4.63 4.24
N TYR A 19 -3.47 5.40 4.76
CA TYR A 19 -3.69 6.76 5.22
C TYR A 19 -2.78 7.73 4.47
N GLU A 20 -3.27 8.94 4.23
CA GLU A 20 -2.54 10.04 3.63
C GLU A 20 -2.44 11.21 4.62
N LEU A 21 -1.23 11.72 4.83
CA LEU A 21 -1.00 12.92 5.62
C LEU A 21 -1.32 14.15 4.78
N ARG A 22 -2.30 14.94 5.20
CA ARG A 22 -2.65 16.24 4.61
C ARG A 22 -2.79 17.27 5.70
N HIS A 23 -2.11 18.41 5.57
CA HIS A 23 -2.18 19.48 6.57
C HIS A 23 -1.94 19.01 8.02
N ASN A 24 -1.02 18.05 8.21
CA ASN A 24 -0.70 17.44 9.51
C ASN A 24 -1.78 16.52 10.12
N ASP A 25 -2.84 16.20 9.35
CA ASP A 25 -3.88 15.25 9.71
C ASP A 25 -3.81 13.99 8.83
N TRP A 26 -4.15 12.84 9.40
CA TRP A 26 -4.19 11.56 8.68
C TRP A 26 -5.59 11.28 8.15
N PHE A 27 -5.71 11.13 6.83
CA PHE A 27 -6.95 10.83 6.13
C PHE A 27 -6.98 9.36 5.69
N ASP A 28 -8.04 8.64 6.07
CA ASP A 28 -8.29 7.27 5.59
C ASP A 28 -8.59 7.30 4.09
N ARG A 29 -7.75 6.64 3.30
CA ARG A 29 -7.92 6.48 1.86
C ARG A 29 -8.77 5.25 1.52
N GLY A 30 -8.80 4.27 2.41
CA GLY A 30 -9.53 3.02 2.27
C GLY A 30 -8.72 1.79 2.70
N THR A 31 -9.37 0.63 2.61
CA THR A 31 -8.76 -0.69 2.81
C THR A 31 -8.54 -1.38 1.47
N GLY A 32 -7.40 -2.03 1.29
CA GLY A 32 -7.06 -2.66 0.03
C GLY A 32 -6.00 -3.73 0.13
N PHE A 33 -5.56 -4.23 -1.01
CA PHE A 33 -4.55 -5.28 -1.11
C PHE A 33 -3.24 -4.72 -1.67
N CYS A 34 -2.17 -4.88 -0.91
CA CYS A 34 -0.83 -4.42 -1.27
C CYS A 34 -0.11 -5.42 -2.18
N PHE A 35 0.51 -4.92 -3.24
CA PHE A 35 1.47 -5.66 -4.07
C PHE A 35 2.58 -4.73 -4.58
N ALA A 36 3.69 -5.32 -5.02
CA ALA A 36 4.81 -4.60 -5.62
C ALA A 36 5.06 -5.10 -7.05
N SER A 37 5.45 -4.21 -7.95
CA SER A 37 5.76 -4.55 -9.35
C SER A 37 6.82 -3.63 -9.94
N PHE A 38 7.47 -4.09 -11.00
CA PHE A 38 8.41 -3.30 -11.80
C PHE A 38 7.67 -2.74 -13.02
N VAL A 39 7.53 -1.41 -13.09
CA VAL A 39 6.78 -0.72 -14.16
C VAL A 39 7.74 -0.05 -15.14
N ALA A 40 7.50 -0.26 -16.44
CA ALA A 40 8.22 0.47 -17.48
C ALA A 40 7.64 1.89 -17.57
N VAL A 41 8.47 2.91 -17.37
CA VAL A 41 8.05 4.32 -17.41
C VAL A 41 8.39 4.96 -18.75
N GLU A 42 9.56 4.64 -19.30
CA GLU A 42 10.01 5.13 -20.61
C GLU A 42 10.66 4.00 -21.41
N GLU A 43 10.55 4.09 -22.73
CA GLU A 43 11.13 3.12 -23.65
C GLU A 43 12.67 3.20 -23.60
N GLY A 44 13.32 2.06 -23.33
CA GLY A 44 14.78 1.99 -23.17
C GLY A 44 15.32 2.27 -21.76
N GLN A 45 14.46 2.59 -20.78
CA GLN A 45 14.86 2.73 -19.37
C GLN A 45 14.60 1.44 -18.57
N PRO A 46 15.36 1.20 -17.48
CA PRO A 46 15.07 0.10 -16.57
C PRO A 46 13.71 0.31 -15.90
N LYS A 47 12.98 -0.79 -15.69
CA LYS A 47 11.70 -0.75 -14.99
C LYS A 47 11.88 -0.24 -13.55
N GLU A 48 10.97 0.61 -13.11
CA GLU A 48 10.98 1.19 -11.77
C GLU A 48 10.19 0.32 -10.78
N PRO A 49 10.72 0.04 -9.59
CA PRO A 49 9.98 -0.65 -8.54
C PRO A 49 8.90 0.27 -7.97
N ARG A 50 7.67 -0.23 -7.90
CA ARG A 50 6.51 0.47 -7.34
C ARG A 50 5.72 -0.42 -6.37
N VAL A 51 5.11 0.20 -5.37
CA VAL A 51 4.11 -0.40 -4.49
C VAL A 51 2.73 0.12 -4.88
N PHE A 52 1.78 -0.79 -4.95
CA PHE A 52 0.39 -0.53 -5.26
C PHE A 52 -0.51 -1.03 -4.14
N VAL A 53 -1.63 -0.34 -3.93
CA VAL A 53 -2.73 -0.84 -3.13
C VAL A 53 -4.02 -0.71 -3.93
N GLU A 54 -4.61 -1.84 -4.30
CA GLU A 54 -5.94 -1.92 -4.94
C GLU A 54 -7.03 -1.89 -3.88
N SER A 55 -8.10 -1.10 -4.09
CA SER A 55 -9.23 -1.04 -3.15
C SER A 55 -9.97 -2.37 -3.06
N GLU A 56 -10.38 -2.78 -1.85
CA GLU A 56 -11.14 -4.04 -1.68
C GLU A 56 -12.56 -3.94 -2.25
N ASP A 57 -13.19 -2.76 -2.12
CA ASP A 57 -14.55 -2.52 -2.60
C ASP A 57 -14.65 -2.18 -4.10
N GLN A 58 -13.56 -1.67 -4.69
CA GLN A 58 -13.51 -1.16 -6.06
C GLN A 58 -12.19 -1.55 -6.73
N PRO A 59 -12.07 -2.74 -7.35
CA PRO A 59 -10.80 -3.26 -7.85
C PRO A 59 -10.08 -2.37 -8.88
N GLU A 60 -10.81 -1.54 -9.63
CA GLU A 60 -10.24 -0.58 -10.59
C GLU A 60 -9.65 0.68 -9.92
N ARG A 61 -9.91 0.89 -8.62
CA ARG A 61 -9.45 2.05 -7.87
C ARG A 61 -8.16 1.72 -7.12
N LEU A 62 -7.09 2.45 -7.45
CA LEU A 62 -5.85 2.46 -6.68
C LEU A 62 -5.97 3.40 -5.47
N LEU A 63 -5.75 2.85 -4.28
CA LEU A 63 -5.65 3.60 -3.03
C LEU A 63 -4.28 4.23 -2.84
N LEU A 64 -3.24 3.57 -3.34
CA LEU A 64 -1.85 4.04 -3.31
C LEU A 64 -1.11 3.53 -4.55
N GLU A 65 -0.30 4.41 -5.13
CA GLU A 65 0.78 4.07 -6.04
C GLU A 65 1.99 4.91 -5.62
N THR A 66 3.10 4.26 -5.28
CA THR A 66 4.34 4.95 -4.93
C THR A 66 5.54 4.25 -5.52
N LYS A 67 6.50 5.04 -6.01
CA LYS A 67 7.82 4.54 -6.38
C LYS A 67 8.56 4.13 -5.12
N ILE A 68 9.43 3.13 -5.24
CA ILE A 68 10.41 2.79 -4.22
C ILE A 68 11.74 3.41 -4.65
N VAL A 69 12.24 4.41 -3.92
CA VAL A 69 13.62 4.90 -4.11
C VAL A 69 14.51 4.53 -2.92
N LYS A 70 15.81 4.41 -3.16
CA LYS A 70 16.79 3.98 -2.14
C LYS A 70 16.82 4.92 -0.92
N ASP A 71 16.53 6.20 -1.13
CA ASP A 71 16.45 7.25 -0.10
C ASP A 71 15.06 7.39 0.53
N ASP A 72 14.05 6.59 0.12
CA ASP A 72 12.75 6.60 0.78
C ASP A 72 12.89 5.99 2.18
N GLY A 73 12.61 6.80 3.19
CA GLY A 73 12.61 6.41 4.59
C GLY A 73 11.38 5.56 4.95
N PHE A 74 11.14 4.45 4.26
CA PHE A 74 10.11 3.49 4.63
C PHE A 74 10.42 2.92 6.02
N GLN A 75 9.61 3.28 7.02
CA GLN A 75 9.79 2.83 8.40
C GLN A 75 8.66 1.88 8.80
N LYS A 76 9.03 0.70 9.30
CA LYS A 76 8.08 -0.18 9.98
C LYS A 76 7.85 0.35 11.39
N GLN A 77 6.70 0.95 11.64
CA GLN A 77 6.29 1.37 12.98
C GLN A 77 5.33 0.32 13.57
N GLN A 78 5.55 -0.04 14.85
CA GLN A 78 4.65 -0.89 15.63
C GLN A 78 4.14 -0.06 16.80
N GLY A 79 2.83 0.12 16.91
CA GLY A 79 2.21 0.95 17.95
C GLY A 79 1.88 2.37 17.45
N ALA A 80 0.69 2.87 17.85
CA ALA A 80 0.06 4.08 17.34
C ALA A 80 0.72 5.38 17.85
N PHE A 81 1.96 5.63 17.43
CA PHE A 81 2.57 6.95 17.51
C PHE A 81 3.20 7.25 16.16
N LEU A 82 2.52 8.04 15.34
CA LEU A 82 2.99 8.46 14.03
C LEU A 82 3.77 9.77 14.20
N PRO A 83 5.11 9.77 14.29
CA PRO A 83 5.86 10.96 13.95
C PRO A 83 5.59 11.28 12.47
N SER A 84 5.58 12.57 12.12
CA SER A 84 5.46 13.00 10.73
C SER A 84 6.41 12.16 9.85
N PRO A 85 5.93 11.47 8.80
CA PRO A 85 6.80 10.76 7.88
C PRO A 85 7.83 11.73 7.29
N PRO A 86 9.00 11.24 6.86
CA PRO A 86 9.89 12.06 6.05
C PRO A 86 9.11 12.67 4.88
N TYR A 87 9.35 13.94 4.55
CA TYR A 87 8.60 14.71 3.55
C TYR A 87 8.44 14.01 2.19
N SER A 88 9.26 13.00 1.89
CA SER A 88 9.21 12.21 0.66
C SER A 88 8.03 11.22 0.57
N CYS A 89 7.41 10.79 1.68
CA CYS A 89 6.34 9.79 1.64
C CYS A 89 5.20 10.12 2.61
N PRO A 90 4.15 10.85 2.20
CA PRO A 90 3.04 11.24 3.09
C PRO A 90 2.04 10.10 3.35
N PHE A 91 2.42 8.84 3.14
CA PHE A 91 1.50 7.70 3.22
C PHE A 91 1.89 6.73 4.34
N LEU A 92 0.88 6.20 5.02
CA LEU A 92 1.02 5.12 5.99
C LEU A 92 0.20 3.93 5.55
N MET A 93 0.78 2.73 5.63
CA MET A 93 0.11 1.45 5.42
C MET A 93 0.07 0.67 6.74
N SER A 94 -1.13 0.37 7.25
CA SER A 94 -1.30 -0.51 8.42
C SER A 94 -1.65 -1.92 7.94
N PHE A 95 -0.90 -2.91 8.40
CA PHE A 95 -1.12 -4.35 8.15
C PHE A 95 -1.93 -5.00 9.26
#